data_AF-A0A959VAF5-F1
#
_entry.id   AF-A0A959VAF5-F1
#
_cell.length_a   1.000
_cell.length_b   1.000
_cell.length_c   1.000
_cell.angle_alpha   90.00
_cell.angle_beta   90.00
_cell.angle_gamma   90.00
#
_symmetry.space_group_name_H-M   'P 1'
#
loop_
_entity.id
_entity.type
_entity.pdbx_description
1 polymer ?
#
loop_
_entity_poly.entity_id
_entity_poly.type
_entity_poly.pdbx_seq_one_letter_code
_entity_poly.pdbx_strand_id
1 'polypeptide(L)' 'MRDNMSNIELVLNMLAEASTTEITKDKDAQGFEQNKQAAKAGGSVAKAARKKLENTTGKKVVTSQNFLEHKKTKRLKG' A
#
# COMPACT_ATOMS: atom_id res chain seq x y z
N MET A 1 11.61 -8.85 -18.24
CA MET A 1 10.77 -9.27 -17.10
C MET A 1 11.57 -8.99 -15.82
N ARG A 2 11.47 -7.76 -15.30
CA ARG A 2 12.12 -7.31 -14.06
C ARG A 2 11.19 -6.34 -13.34
N ASP A 3 9.93 -6.71 -13.24
CA ASP A 3 8.96 -6.05 -12.37
C ASP A 3 9.16 -6.63 -10.97
N ASN A 4 10.24 -6.20 -10.30
CA ASN A 4 10.58 -6.66 -8.96
C ASN A 4 9.68 -5.95 -7.93
N MET A 5 8.42 -6.35 -7.87
CA MET A 5 7.71 -6.37 -6.60
C MET A 5 8.28 -7.56 -5.82
N SER A 6 8.93 -7.31 -4.69
CA SER A 6 9.40 -8.42 -3.86
C SER A 6 8.21 -9.22 -3.34
N ASN A 7 8.38 -10.53 -3.11
CA ASN A 7 7.32 -11.37 -2.54
C ASN A 7 6.78 -10.79 -1.22
N ILE A 8 7.62 -10.08 -0.48
CA ILE A 8 7.26 -9.40 0.78
C ILE A 8 6.35 -8.19 0.50
N GLU A 9 6.62 -7.40 -0.54
CA GLU A 9 5.75 -6.29 -0.94
C GLU A 9 4.36 -6.78 -1.37
N LEU A 10 4.29 -7.92 -2.07
CA LEU A 10 3.01 -8.54 -2.42
C LEU A 10 2.24 -8.97 -1.17
N VAL A 11 2.89 -9.65 -0.23
CA VAL A 11 2.27 -10.06 1.05
C VAL A 11 1.83 -8.85 1.87
N LEU A 12 2.60 -7.78 1.91
CA LEU A 12 2.22 -6.54 2.59
C LEU A 12 1.01 -5.86 1.93
N ASN A 13 0.91 -5.93 0.61
CA ASN A 13 -0.26 -5.41 -0.11
C ASN A 13 -1.51 -6.25 0.21
N MET A 14 -1.40 -7.58 0.15
CA MET A 14 -2.49 -8.48 0.54
C MET A 14 -2.90 -8.27 2.01
N LEU A 15 -1.94 -8.04 2.90
CA LEU A 15 -2.23 -7.69 4.29
C LEU A 15 -3.01 -6.38 4.40
N ALA A 16 -2.64 -5.35 3.62
CA ALA A 16 -3.35 -4.07 3.62
C ALA A 16 -4.79 -4.23 3.12
N GLU A 17 -4.98 -5.02 2.05
CA GLU A 17 -6.29 -5.30 1.45
C GLU A 17 -7.17 -6.09 2.42
N ALA A 18 -6.69 -7.24 2.91
CA ALA A 18 -7.42 -8.07 3.86
C ALA A 18 -7.77 -7.29 5.14
N SER A 19 -6.82 -6.51 5.68
CA SER A 19 -7.08 -5.66 6.86
C SER A 19 -8.13 -4.60 6.56
N THR A 20 -8.10 -3.97 5.37
CA THR A 20 -9.12 -3.00 4.98
C THR A 20 -10.50 -3.65 4.90
N THR A 21 -10.60 -4.82 4.26
CA THR A 21 -11.85 -5.57 4.13
C THR A 21 -12.41 -5.96 5.48
N GLU A 22 -11.59 -6.50 6.38
CA GLU A 22 -12.04 -6.91 7.71
C GLU A 22 -12.47 -5.70 8.55
N ILE A 23 -11.73 -4.58 8.48
CA ILE A 23 -12.12 -3.34 9.17
C ILE A 23 -13.40 -2.75 8.59
N THR A 24 -13.60 -2.79 7.27
CA THR A 24 -14.84 -2.35 6.62
C THR A 24 -16.03 -3.17 7.11
N LYS A 25 -15.88 -4.50 7.21
CA LYS A 25 -16.94 -5.38 7.72
C LYS A 25 -17.22 -5.15 9.21
N ASP A 26 -16.18 -5.11 10.04
CA ASP A 26 -16.29 -4.93 11.49
C ASP A 26 -16.97 -3.61 11.87
N LYS A 27 -16.65 -2.53 11.13
CA LYS A 27 -17.21 -1.19 11.37
C LYS A 27 -18.48 -0.89 10.60
N ASP A 28 -18.98 -1.84 9.80
CA ASP A 28 -20.05 -1.63 8.82
C ASP A 28 -19.86 -0.31 8.04
N ALA A 29 -18.67 -0.14 7.46
CA ALA A 29 -18.27 1.11 6.83
C ALA A 29 -19.02 1.31 5.51
N GLN A 30 -19.94 2.27 5.50
CA GLN A 30 -20.78 2.59 4.34
C GLN A 30 -20.31 3.88 3.62
N GLY A 31 -20.53 3.93 2.31
CA GLY A 31 -20.20 5.11 1.50
C GLY A 31 -18.71 5.48 1.49
N PHE A 32 -18.39 6.64 0.90
CA PHE A 32 -17.01 6.97 0.56
C PHE A 32 -16.11 7.28 1.77
N GLU A 33 -16.57 8.14 2.69
CA GLU A 33 -15.70 8.60 3.79
C GLU A 33 -15.40 7.50 4.82
N GLN A 34 -16.35 6.59 5.09
CA GLN A 34 -16.10 5.48 6.02
C GLN A 34 -15.15 4.45 5.37
N ASN A 35 -15.35 4.11 4.10
CA ASN A 35 -14.44 3.21 3.38
C ASN A 35 -13.03 3.79 3.23
N LYS A 36 -12.90 5.11 3.05
CA LYS A 36 -11.61 5.81 3.06
C LYS A 36 -10.91 5.71 4.42
N GLN A 37 -11.65 5.76 5.52
CA GLN A 37 -11.08 5.56 6.85
C GLN A 37 -10.65 4.11 7.08
N ALA A 38 -11.46 3.13 6.65
CA ALA A 38 -11.10 1.71 6.70
C ALA A 38 -9.84 1.41 5.88
N ALA A 39 -9.73 1.96 4.66
CA ALA A 39 -8.54 1.83 3.81
C ALA A 39 -7.28 2.42 4.45
N LYS A 40 -7.40 3.59 5.10
CA LYS A 40 -6.29 4.19 5.86
C LYS A 40 -5.86 3.30 7.03
N ALA A 41 -6.82 2.69 7.72
CA ALA A 41 -6.55 1.80 8.84
C ALA A 41 -5.87 0.51 8.38
N GLY A 42 -6.39 -0.15 7.34
CA GLY A 42 -5.78 -1.35 6.76
C GLY A 42 -4.38 -1.09 6.19
N GLY A 43 -4.17 0.03 5.50
CA GLY A 43 -2.85 0.46 5.06
C GLY A 43 -1.88 0.74 6.22
N SER A 44 -2.39 1.22 7.37
CA SER A 44 -1.58 1.43 8.58
C SER A 44 -1.12 0.12 9.22
N VAL A 45 -1.95 -0.93 9.17
CA VAL A 45 -1.57 -2.29 9.62
C VAL A 45 -0.40 -2.81 8.79
N ALA A 46 -0.49 -2.77 7.46
CA ALA A 46 0.59 -3.20 6.58
C ALA A 46 1.87 -2.35 6.77
N LYS A 47 1.72 -1.02 6.98
CA LYS A 47 2.85 -0.14 7.29
C LYS A 47 3.54 -0.52 8.59
N ALA A 48 2.80 -0.91 9.63
CA ALA A 48 3.36 -1.36 10.89
C ALA A 48 4.12 -2.68 10.72
N ALA A 49 3.55 -3.65 10.01
CA ALA A 49 4.20 -4.92 9.69
C ALA A 49 5.51 -4.72 8.92
N ARG A 50 5.48 -3.87 7.88
CA ARG A 50 6.67 -3.50 7.11
C ARG A 50 7.76 -2.93 8.00
N LYS A 51 7.43 -1.90 8.80
CA LYS A 51 8.40 -1.26 9.70
C LYS A 51 9.00 -2.24 10.69
N LYS A 52 8.18 -3.13 11.26
CA LYS A 52 8.66 -4.15 12.20
C LYS A 52 9.64 -5.12 11.52
N LEU A 53 9.35 -5.54 10.30
CA LEU A 53 10.24 -6.39 9.51
C LEU A 53 11.55 -5.68 9.14
N GLU A 54 11.47 -4.43 8.68
CA GLU A 54 12.63 -3.60 8.34
C GLU A 54 13.55 -3.41 9.55
N ASN A 55 12.98 -3.09 10.72
CA ASN A 55 13.72 -2.92 11.96
C ASN A 55 14.36 -4.23 12.45
N THR A 56 13.69 -5.37 12.25
CA THR A 56 14.20 -6.68 12.70
C THR A 56 15.31 -7.19 11.79
N THR A 57 15.19 -6.96 10.48
CA THR A 57 16.12 -7.52 9.48
C THR A 57 17.25 -6.57 9.09
N GLY A 58 17.12 -5.28 9.41
CA GLY A 58 18.02 -4.22 8.94
C GLY A 58 17.95 -3.96 7.43
N LYS A 59 17.01 -4.59 6.71
CA LYS A 59 16.86 -4.48 5.25
C LYS A 59 15.58 -3.72 4.93
N LYS A 60 15.66 -2.81 3.95
CA LYS A 60 14.47 -2.16 3.40
C LYS A 60 13.64 -3.18 2.63
N VAL A 61 12.34 -3.19 2.92
CA VAL A 61 11.37 -4.10 2.28
C VAL A 61 10.78 -3.45 1.03
N VAL A 62 10.60 -2.12 1.07
CA VAL A 62 10.23 -1.32 -0.09
C VAL A 62 11.43 -0.47 -0.49
N THR A 63 11.84 -0.54 -1.75
CA THR A 63 12.74 0.46 -2.32
C THR A 63 11.89 1.57 -2.93
N SER A 64 12.23 2.84 -2.71
CA SER A 64 11.56 3.99 -3.32
C SER A 64 11.81 4.09 -4.84
N GLN A 65 11.61 3.00 -5.60
CA GLN A 65 11.38 3.12 -7.03
C GLN A 65 9.99 3.73 -7.19
N ASN A 66 9.99 5.06 -7.26
CA ASN A 66 8.84 5.88 -7.52
C ASN A 66 8.19 5.39 -8.83
N PHE A 67 7.08 4.65 -8.73
CA PHE A 67 6.28 4.26 -9.91
C PHE A 67 5.67 5.50 -10.62
N LEU A 68 5.82 6.70 -10.02
CA LEU A 68 5.30 7.96 -10.54
C LEU A 68 6.34 8.83 -11.29
N GLU A 69 7.56 8.35 -11.58
CA GLU A 69 8.52 9.18 -12.31
C GLU A 69 8.42 9.08 -13.85
N HIS A 70 7.31 8.64 -14.44
CA HIS A 70 7.09 8.72 -15.90
C HIS A 70 5.69 9.25 -16.26
N LYS A 71 5.39 10.49 -15.86
CA LYS A 71 4.55 11.38 -16.68
C LYS A 71 5.27 12.69 -16.91
N LYS A 72 6.31 12.67 -17.75
CA LYS A 72 6.71 13.87 -18.49
C LYS A 72 5.49 14.32 -19.29
N THR A 73 4.86 15.38 -18.82
CA THR A 73 3.77 16.10 -19.48
C THR A 73 4.23 16.52 -20.87
N LYS A 74 3.94 15.71 -21.90
CA LYS A 74 3.84 16.23 -23.27
C LYS A 74 2.57 17.09 -23.30
N ARG A 75 2.75 18.39 -23.08
CA ARG A 75 1.76 19.41 -23.44
C ARG A 75 1.46 19.22 -24.93
N LEU A 76 0.26 18.74 -25.25
CA LEU A 76 -0.29 18.87 -26.59
C LEU A 76 -0.50 20.38 -26.79
N LYS A 77 0.34 20.99 -27.63
CA LYS A 77 0.10 22.32 -28.16
C LYS A 77 -1.03 22.16 -29.19
N GLY A 78 -2.19 22.74 -28.88
CA GLY A 78 -3.10 23.22 -29.91
C GLY A 78 -2.59 24.54 -30.47
#